data_AF-A0A7K2C4R8-F1
#
_entry.id   AF-A0A7K2C4R8-F1
#
_cell.length_a   1.000
_cell.length_b   1.000
_cell.length_c   1.000
_cell.angle_alpha   90.00
_cell.angle_beta   90.00
_cell.angle_gamma   90.00
#
_symmetry.space_group_name_H-M   'P 1'
#
loop_
_entity.id
_entity.type
_entity.pdbx_description
1 polymer ?
#
loop_
_entity_poly.entity_id
_entity_poly.type
_entity_poly.pdbx_seq_one_letter_code
_entity_poly.pdbx_strand_id
1 'polypeptide(L)' 'MPLRCGIVGLPNVGKSTLFNALSGAGAAAANYPFCTIDPNRGVVPVPDERLDRLFATNSSARAIPTTI' A
#
# COMPACT_ATOMS: atom_id res chain seq x y z
N MET A 1 -6.95 -12.82 -10.28
CA MET A 1 -7.68 -11.54 -10.18
C MET A 1 -6.90 -10.61 -9.26
N PRO A 2 -6.62 -9.35 -9.63
CA PRO A 2 -6.00 -8.41 -8.72
C PRO A 2 -6.98 -8.06 -7.60
N LEU A 3 -6.61 -8.40 -6.37
CA LEU A 3 -7.40 -8.07 -5.17
C LEU A 3 -7.17 -6.60 -4.82
N ARG A 4 -8.21 -5.88 -4.42
CA ARG A 4 -8.13 -4.48 -4.00
C ARG A 4 -8.81 -4.34 -2.64
N CYS A 5 -8.18 -3.61 -1.73
CA CYS A 5 -8.71 -3.30 -0.41
C CYS A 5 -8.93 -1.79 -0.26
N GLY A 6 -10.02 -1.38 0.40
CA GLY A 6 -10.33 0.02 0.67
C GLY A 6 -10.23 0.33 2.16
N ILE A 7 -9.63 1.48 2.50
CA ILE A 7 -9.58 2.00 3.88
C ILE A 7 -10.83 2.86 4.11
N VAL A 8 -11.71 2.43 5.02
CA VAL A 8 -12.99 3.10 5.35
C VAL A 8 -13.04 3.52 6.82
N GLY A 9 -13.72 4.62 7.12
CA GLY A 9 -13.86 5.14 8.47
C GLY A 9 -14.32 6.60 8.54
N LEU A 10 -14.70 7.05 9.74
CA LEU A 10 -15.23 8.39 10.02
C LEU A 10 -14.28 9.53 9.58
N PRO A 11 -14.77 10.76 9.37
CA PRO A 11 -13.91 11.91 9.09
C PRO A 11 -12.80 12.09 10.16
N ASN A 12 -11.60 12.53 9.74
CA ASN A 12 -10.47 12.85 10.62
C ASN A 12 -9.87 11.72 11.49
N VAL A 13 -10.23 10.44 11.29
CA VAL A 13 -9.64 9.31 12.03
C VAL A 13 -8.24 8.87 11.56
N GLY A 14 -7.54 9.71 10.78
CA GLY A 14 -6.18 9.40 10.30
C GLY A 14 -6.11 8.47 9.08
N LYS A 15 -7.18 8.30 8.32
CA LYS A 15 -7.20 7.43 7.11
C LYS A 15 -6.10 7.77 6.10
N SER A 16 -5.92 9.05 5.80
CA SER A 16 -4.88 9.50 4.86
C SER A 16 -3.48 9.30 5.45
N THR A 17 -3.33 9.45 6.77
CA THR A 17 -2.06 9.17 7.47
C THR A 17 -1.69 7.70 7.36
N LEU A 18 -2.64 6.80 7.60
CA LEU A 18 -2.42 5.35 7.47
C LEU A 18 -2.10 4.97 6.02
N PHE A 19 -2.84 5.53 5.05
CA PHE A 19 -2.58 5.30 3.63
C PHE A 19 -1.17 5.74 3.23
N ASN A 20 -0.72 6.92 3.68
CA ASN A 20 0.62 7.43 3.40
C ASN A 20 1.72 6.58 4.06
N ALA A 21 1.49 6.11 5.29
CA ALA A 21 2.42 5.24 5.99
C ALA A 21 2.59 3.89 5.29
N LEU A 22 1.51 3.31 4.77
CA LEU A 22 1.53 2.01 4.09
C LEU A 22 2.07 2.10 2.66
N SER A 23 1.66 3.12 1.91
CA SER A 23 1.99 3.23 0.48
C SER A 23 3.26 4.02 0.19
N GLY A 24 3.75 4.83 1.13
CA GLY A 24 4.80 5.83 0.88
C GLY A 24 4.40 6.88 -0.16
N ALA A 25 3.20 6.77 -0.75
CA ALA A 25 2.66 7.72 -1.70
C ALA A 25 2.11 8.89 -0.90
N GLY A 26 2.65 10.09 -1.11
CA GLY A 26 2.15 11.31 -0.49
C GLY A 26 0.74 11.61 -0.96
N ALA A 27 -0.28 11.00 -0.36
CA ALA A 27 -1.67 11.34 -0.66
C ALA A 27 -1.88 12.81 -0.29
N ALA A 28 -2.11 13.61 -1.32
CA ALA A 28 -2.50 14.99 -1.14
C ALA A 28 -3.87 15.04 -0.46
N ALA A 29 -3.92 15.56 0.76
CA ALA A 29 -5.15 15.89 1.45
C ALA A 29 -5.75 17.18 0.82
N ALA A 30 -6.22 17.09 -0.43
CA ALA A 30 -6.84 18.22 -1.11
C ALA A 30 -8.33 18.28 -0.76
N ASN A 31 -8.72 19.29 0.03
CA ASN A 31 -10.11 19.57 0.43
C ASN A 31 -10.86 20.39 -0.65
N TYR A 32 -11.03 19.89 -1.88
CA TYR A 32 -11.72 20.66 -2.94
C TYR A 32 -12.99 19.96 -3.49
N PRO A 33 -14.20 20.55 -3.30
CA PRO A 33 -15.48 19.84 -3.53
C PRO A 33 -15.90 19.59 -4.99
N PHE A 34 -15.05 19.77 -6.01
CA PHE A 34 -15.50 19.73 -7.42
C PHE A 34 -14.53 19.08 -8.42
N CYS A 35 -13.42 18.48 -7.97
CA CYS A 35 -12.57 17.67 -8.84
C CYS A 35 -12.97 16.20 -8.79
N THR A 36 -12.89 15.50 -9.92
CA THR A 36 -12.90 14.03 -9.94
C THR A 36 -11.69 13.55 -9.14
N ILE A 37 -11.90 13.22 -7.86
CA ILE A 37 -10.83 12.71 -6.99
C ILE A 37 -10.57 11.27 -7.44
N ASP A 38 -9.50 11.05 -8.22
CA ASP A 38 -8.99 9.70 -8.38
C ASP A 38 -8.67 9.17 -6.98
N PRO A 39 -9.26 8.02 -6.57
CA PRO A 39 -9.01 7.49 -5.24
C PRO A 39 -7.51 7.24 -5.08
N ASN A 40 -6.95 7.60 -3.92
CA ASN A 40 -5.55 7.32 -3.64
C ASN A 40 -5.30 5.81 -3.78
N ARG A 41 -4.54 5.41 -4.81
CA ARG A 41 -4.17 4.03 -5.09
C ARG A 41 -2.70 3.86 -4.74
N GLY A 42 -2.42 2.93 -3.83
CA GLY A 42 -1.08 2.51 -3.47
C GLY A 42 -0.93 1.01 -3.74
N VAL A 43 0.28 0.58 -4.09
CA VAL A 43 0.65 -0.83 -4.16
C VAL A 43 1.68 -1.06 -3.07
N VAL A 44 1.43 -2.01 -2.18
CA VAL A 44 2.30 -2.26 -1.03
C VAL A 44 2.82 -3.69 -1.08
N PRO A 45 4.14 -3.92 -0.91
CA PRO A 45 4.67 -5.28 -0.78
C PRO A 45 4.17 -5.90 0.53
N VAL A 46 3.79 -7.17 0.49
CA VAL A 46 3.42 -7.91 1.69
C VAL A 46 4.69 -8.38 2.39
N PRO A 47 4.93 -7.99 3.66
CA PRO A 47 6.07 -8.47 4.42
C PRO A 47 5.89 -9.96 4.73
N ASP A 48 6.87 -10.79 4.37
CA ASP A 48 6.84 -12.24 4.60
C ASP A 48 8.24 -12.77 4.93
N GLU A 49 8.49 -13.07 6.21
CA GLU A 49 9.76 -13.62 6.68
C GLU A 49 10.13 -14.96 6.00
N ARG A 50 9.14 -15.71 5.51
CA ARG A 50 9.39 -17.00 4.84
C ARG A 50 10.08 -16.78 3.50
N LEU A 51 9.71 -15.70 2.80
CA LEU A 51 10.35 -15.32 1.55
C LEU A 51 11.83 -14.98 1.80
N ASP A 52 12.12 -14.26 2.88
CA ASP A 52 13.48 -13.89 3.26
C ASP A 52 14.34 -15.12 3.59
N ARG A 53 13.79 -16.09 4.34
CA ARG A 53 14.49 -17.34 4.66
C ARG A 53 14.78 -18.18 3.41
N LEU A 54 13.83 -18.26 2.49
CA LEU A 54 14.01 -18.98 1.22
C LEU A 54 15.04 -18.29 0.34
N PHE A 55 15.02 -16.96 0.29
CA PHE A 55 15.99 -16.18 -0.46
C PHE A 55 17.42 -16.37 0.09
N ALA A 56 17.58 -16.35 1.42
CA ALA A 56 18.86 -16.59 2.08
C ALA A 56 19.40 -18.01 1.82
N THR A 57 18.53 -19.02 1.76
CA THR A 57 18.94 -20.41 1.54
C THR A 57 19.27 -20.70 0.06
N ASN A 58 18.51 -20.11 -0.87
CA ASN A 58 18.52 -20.51 -2.27
C ASN A 58 19.41 -19.63 -3.17
N SER A 59 20.06 -18.58 -2.63
CA SER A 59 20.94 -17.65 -3.36
C SER A 59 20.37 -17.17 -4.70
N SER A 60 19.04 -16.95 -4.76
CA SER A 60 18.38 -16.47 -5.96
C SER A 60 18.89 -15.08 -6.34
N ALA A 61 18.87 -14.73 -7.62
CA ALA A 61 19.31 -13.41 -8.08
C ALA A 61 18.45 -12.26 -7.53
N ARG A 62 17.18 -12.51 -7.20
CA ARG A 62 16.25 -11.51 -6.68
C ARG A 62 15.08 -12.14 -5.90
N ALA A 63 14.67 -11.49 -4.80
CA ALA A 63 13.41 -11.76 -4.12
C ALA A 63 12.30 -10.88 -4.72
N ILE A 64 11.17 -11.48 -5.07
CA ILE A 64 9.99 -10.77 -5.60
C ILE A 64 8.85 -10.97 -4.60
N PRO A 65 8.52 -9.96 -3.78
CA PRO A 65 7.41 -10.05 -2.85
C PRO A 65 6.07 -9.96 -3.58
N THR A 66 5.03 -10.54 -2.97
CA THR A 66 3.65 -10.34 -3.44
C THR A 66 3.19 -8.93 -3.08
N THR A 67 2.26 -8.38 -3.87
CA THR A 67 1.77 -7.00 -3.72
C THR A 67 0.26 -6.96 -3.64
N ILE A 68 -0.28 -6.04 -2.84
CA ILE A 68 -1.72 -5.75 -2.69
C ILE A 68 -1.98 -4.27 -2.95
#